data_AF-Q8ZN43-F1
#
_entry.id   AF-Q8ZN43-F1
#
_cell.length_a   1.000
_cell.length_b   1.000
_cell.length_c   1.000
_cell.angle_alpha   90.00
_cell.angle_beta   90.00
_cell.angle_gamma   90.00
#
_symmetry.space_group_name_H-M   'P 1'
#
loop_
_entity.id
_entity.type
_entity.pdbx_description
1 polymer ?
#
loop_
_entity_poly.entity_id
_entity_poly.type
_entity_poly.pdbx_seq_one_letter_code
_entity_poly.pdbx_strand_id
1 'polypeptide(L)'
;MIPMSETKNELEILLEKAATEPAHRPAFFRTLLESTVWVPGSAAEGEAIVEDSALDLQHWEKEDGTTVIPFFTSLEALQQAVEDEQAFVVMPARTLFEMTLGETLFLNAKLPTGKEFMPREISLLLAEEGSPLSTQEVLEGGESLILSEVAEPPSQMIDSLTTLFKTIKPVKRAFLCAIKEHADAQPNLLIGIEADGEIEEIIHAAGNVATDTLPGDEPIDICQVRKGEQGISHFITEHIAPFYERRWGGFLRDFKQNRII
;
A
#
# COMPACT_ATOMS: atom_id res chain seq x y z
N MET A 1 -18.16 -35.66 8.46
CA MET A 1 -18.61 -34.28 8.68
C MET A 1 -17.71 -33.67 9.75
N ILE A 2 -16.57 -33.15 9.31
CA ILE A 2 -15.63 -32.39 10.13
C ILE A 2 -15.91 -30.93 9.75
N PRO A 3 -16.16 -30.02 10.70
CA PRO A 3 -16.13 -28.60 10.38
C PRO A 3 -14.65 -28.25 10.14
N MET A 4 -14.23 -28.08 8.89
CA MET A 4 -12.90 -27.54 8.61
C MET A 4 -12.96 -26.04 8.84
N SER A 5 -12.42 -25.67 10.00
CA SER A 5 -12.08 -24.36 10.54
C SER A 5 -12.00 -23.21 9.51
N GLU A 6 -12.89 -22.22 9.65
CA GLU A 6 -12.90 -20.92 8.97
C GLU A 6 -11.73 -19.99 9.42
N THR A 7 -10.50 -20.48 9.42
CA THR A 7 -9.34 -19.61 9.64
C THR A 7 -8.92 -19.01 8.31
N LYS A 8 -9.50 -17.85 7.97
CA LYS A 8 -9.04 -17.02 6.84
C LYS A 8 -7.54 -16.78 6.97
N ASN A 9 -6.82 -16.87 5.85
CA ASN A 9 -5.39 -16.60 5.87
C ASN A 9 -5.09 -15.09 5.98
N GLU A 10 -3.85 -14.72 6.27
CA GLU A 10 -3.48 -13.31 6.46
C GLU A 10 -3.77 -12.44 5.23
N LEU A 11 -3.55 -12.98 4.02
CA LEU A 11 -3.84 -12.29 2.76
C LEU A 11 -5.34 -12.00 2.59
N GLU A 12 -6.21 -12.95 2.90
CA GLU A 12 -7.67 -12.79 2.87
C GLU A 12 -8.14 -11.73 3.88
N ILE A 13 -7.58 -11.74 5.10
CA ILE A 13 -7.88 -10.72 6.12
C ILE A 13 -7.44 -9.33 5.66
N LEU A 14 -6.26 -9.22 5.04
CA LEU A 14 -5.75 -7.96 4.52
C LEU A 14 -6.54 -7.46 3.30
N LEU A 15 -6.99 -8.37 2.41
CA LEU A 15 -7.84 -8.04 1.27
C LEU A 15 -9.16 -7.40 1.72
N GLU A 16 -9.83 -7.99 2.70
CA GLU A 16 -11.09 -7.46 3.26
C GLU A 16 -10.92 -6.08 3.91
N LYS A 17 -9.82 -5.91 4.64
CA LYS A 17 -9.47 -4.63 5.24
C LYS A 17 -9.13 -3.58 4.18
N ALA A 18 -8.33 -3.92 3.18
CA ALA A 18 -7.89 -3.00 2.13
C ALA A 18 -9.04 -2.57 1.19
N ALA A 19 -10.07 -3.42 1.04
CA ALA A 19 -11.28 -3.10 0.29
C ALA A 19 -12.13 -2.02 0.96
N THR A 20 -12.08 -1.90 2.29
CA THR A 20 -12.89 -0.94 3.06
C THR A 20 -12.09 0.23 3.62
N GLU A 21 -10.79 0.06 3.84
CA GLU A 21 -9.91 1.03 4.47
C GLU A 21 -8.56 1.12 3.71
N PRO A 22 -8.28 2.25 3.03
CA PRO A 22 -7.05 2.48 2.29
C PRO A 22 -5.76 2.27 3.09
N ALA A 23 -5.77 2.52 4.40
CA ALA A 23 -4.60 2.34 5.27
C ALA A 23 -4.00 0.92 5.24
N HIS A 24 -4.79 -0.08 4.84
CA HIS A 24 -4.37 -1.47 4.77
C HIS A 24 -3.82 -1.89 3.40
N ARG A 25 -3.95 -1.06 2.37
CA ARG A 25 -3.49 -1.37 1.00
C ARG A 25 -1.99 -1.64 0.91
N PRO A 26 -1.08 -0.85 1.53
CA PRO A 26 0.35 -1.16 1.48
C PRO A 26 0.70 -2.51 2.09
N ALA A 27 0.04 -2.87 3.20
CA ALA A 27 0.23 -4.18 3.82
C ALA A 27 -0.33 -5.31 2.94
N PHE A 28 -1.52 -5.13 2.37
CA PHE A 28 -2.12 -6.07 1.44
C PHE A 28 -1.23 -6.35 0.24
N PHE A 29 -0.72 -5.32 -0.45
CA PHE A 29 0.12 -5.51 -1.63
C PHE A 29 1.45 -6.19 -1.32
N ARG A 30 2.10 -5.83 -0.21
CA ARG A 30 3.33 -6.51 0.22
C ARG A 30 3.08 -7.99 0.52
N THR A 31 2.06 -8.29 1.34
CA THR A 31 1.70 -9.67 1.67
C THR A 31 1.28 -10.44 0.41
N LEU A 32 0.58 -9.81 -0.53
CA LEU A 32 0.22 -10.44 -1.81
C LEU A 32 1.46 -10.86 -2.59
N LEU A 33 2.43 -9.96 -2.81
CA LEU A 33 3.64 -10.26 -3.57
C LEU A 33 4.52 -11.34 -2.91
N GLU A 34 4.42 -11.51 -1.59
CA GLU A 34 5.11 -12.56 -0.83
C GLU A 34 4.31 -13.88 -0.75
N SER A 35 3.05 -13.88 -1.21
CA SER A 35 2.15 -15.04 -1.10
C SER A 35 2.27 -16.00 -2.27
N THR A 36 1.88 -17.25 -2.02
CA THR A 36 1.58 -18.25 -3.06
C THR A 36 0.11 -18.16 -3.43
N VAL A 37 -0.20 -18.23 -4.73
CA VAL A 37 -1.55 -18.10 -5.28
C VAL A 37 -1.92 -19.31 -6.15
N TRP A 38 -3.23 -19.50 -6.32
CA TRP A 38 -3.81 -20.56 -7.13
C TRP A 38 -4.42 -19.96 -8.40
N VAL A 39 -4.04 -20.48 -9.57
CA VAL A 39 -4.44 -19.93 -10.86
C VAL A 39 -5.02 -21.06 -11.71
N PRO A 40 -6.27 -20.96 -12.20
CA PRO A 40 -6.81 -21.93 -13.14
C PRO A 40 -5.95 -22.00 -14.41
N GLY A 41 -5.52 -23.20 -14.77
CA GLY A 41 -4.57 -23.41 -15.86
C GLY A 41 -3.83 -24.73 -15.77
N SER A 42 -2.92 -24.96 -16.71
CA SER A 42 -2.07 -26.15 -16.75
C SER A 42 -0.62 -25.80 -17.04
N ALA A 43 0.29 -26.58 -16.49
CA ALA A 43 1.72 -26.55 -16.79
C ALA A 43 2.11 -27.83 -17.53
N ALA A 44 3.14 -27.78 -18.37
CA ALA A 44 3.78 -28.99 -18.87
C ALA A 44 4.29 -29.83 -17.67
N GLU A 45 3.98 -31.13 -17.64
CA GLU A 45 4.28 -32.00 -16.50
C GLU A 45 5.77 -32.01 -16.13
N GLY A 46 6.08 -31.77 -14.85
CA GLY A 46 7.37 -32.16 -14.24
C GLY A 46 8.41 -31.06 -14.03
N GLU A 47 8.12 -29.81 -14.37
CA GLU A 47 9.05 -28.69 -14.15
C GLU A 47 8.54 -27.72 -13.07
N ALA A 48 9.47 -27.13 -12.31
CA ALA A 48 9.16 -26.03 -11.41
C ALA A 48 8.74 -24.82 -12.26
N ILE A 49 7.64 -24.17 -11.89
CA ILE A 49 7.14 -22.99 -12.59
C ILE A 49 8.14 -21.84 -12.39
N VAL A 50 8.74 -21.40 -13.49
CA VAL A 50 9.64 -20.25 -13.59
C VAL A 50 9.10 -19.29 -14.65
N GLU A 51 9.65 -18.08 -14.74
CA GLU A 51 9.17 -17.01 -15.64
C GLU A 51 9.01 -17.44 -17.11
N ASP A 52 9.86 -18.36 -17.59
CA ASP A 52 9.84 -18.89 -18.98
C ASP A 52 9.01 -20.18 -19.15
N SER A 53 8.31 -20.65 -18.10
CA SER A 53 7.51 -21.86 -18.20
C SER A 53 6.32 -21.68 -19.14
N ALA A 54 6.14 -22.65 -20.06
CA ALA A 54 4.95 -22.71 -20.90
C ALA A 54 3.72 -23.10 -20.05
N LEU A 55 2.99 -22.08 -19.58
CA LEU A 55 1.73 -22.22 -18.87
C LEU A 55 0.56 -21.88 -19.80
N ASP A 56 -0.48 -22.69 -19.74
CA ASP A 56 -1.78 -22.35 -20.34
C ASP A 56 -2.70 -21.87 -19.21
N LEU A 57 -2.71 -20.56 -18.98
CA LEU A 57 -3.56 -19.91 -17.97
C LEU A 57 -4.94 -19.62 -18.54
N GLN A 58 -5.98 -19.96 -17.78
CA GLN A 58 -7.34 -19.69 -18.21
C GLN A 58 -7.65 -18.19 -18.15
N HIS A 59 -8.45 -17.73 -19.11
CA HIS A 59 -9.00 -16.39 -19.14
C HIS A 59 -10.51 -16.47 -18.88
N TRP A 60 -11.02 -15.64 -17.99
CA TRP A 60 -12.45 -15.51 -17.72
C TRP A 60 -12.97 -14.23 -18.37
N GLU A 61 -14.10 -14.34 -19.07
CA GLU A 61 -14.80 -13.19 -19.63
C GLU A 61 -15.66 -12.52 -18.53
N LYS A 62 -15.49 -11.21 -18.38
CA LYS A 62 -16.33 -10.36 -17.52
C LYS A 62 -17.64 -10.02 -18.25
N GLU A 63 -18.64 -9.54 -17.50
CA GLU A 63 -19.94 -9.14 -18.07
C GLU A 63 -19.85 -8.03 -19.13
N ASP A 64 -18.77 -7.23 -19.12
CA ASP A 64 -18.49 -6.17 -20.09
C ASP A 64 -17.79 -6.67 -21.37
N GLY A 65 -17.51 -7.97 -21.48
CA GLY A 65 -16.81 -8.61 -22.61
C GLY A 65 -15.28 -8.51 -22.54
N THR A 66 -14.72 -7.89 -21.50
CA THR A 66 -13.27 -7.90 -21.27
C THR A 66 -12.84 -9.24 -20.66
N THR A 67 -11.60 -9.64 -20.90
CA THR A 67 -11.03 -10.87 -20.35
C THR A 67 -10.05 -10.58 -19.23
N VAL A 68 -10.06 -11.42 -18.20
CA VAL A 68 -9.10 -11.35 -17.09
C VAL A 68 -8.52 -12.72 -16.80
N ILE A 69 -7.31 -12.76 -16.24
CA ILE A 69 -6.73 -13.97 -15.66
C ILE A 69 -7.15 -14.03 -14.18
N PRO A 70 -8.02 -14.97 -13.79
CA PRO A 70 -8.44 -15.13 -12.41
C PRO A 70 -7.34 -15.80 -11.59
N PHE A 71 -7.14 -15.37 -10.35
CA PHE A 71 -6.26 -16.05 -9.41
C PHE A 71 -6.81 -15.93 -7.99
N PHE A 72 -6.40 -16.83 -7.11
CA PHE A 72 -7.06 -17.03 -5.82
C PHE A 72 -6.07 -17.06 -4.66
N THR A 73 -6.54 -16.52 -3.54
CA THR A 73 -5.82 -16.46 -2.25
C THR A 73 -5.63 -17.82 -1.58
N SER A 74 -6.41 -18.84 -1.97
CA SER A 74 -6.42 -20.18 -1.38
C SER A 74 -7.05 -21.20 -2.35
N LEU A 75 -6.82 -22.49 -2.09
CA LEU A 75 -7.51 -23.56 -2.82
C LEU A 75 -9.02 -23.51 -2.54
N GLU A 76 -9.39 -23.20 -1.30
CA GLU A 76 -10.78 -23.04 -0.87
C GLU A 76 -11.47 -21.89 -1.61
N ALA A 77 -10.78 -20.76 -1.83
CA ALA A 77 -11.28 -19.64 -2.62
C ALA A 77 -11.50 -20.04 -4.09
N LEU A 78 -10.55 -20.76 -4.70
CA LEU A 78 -10.72 -21.31 -6.05
C LEU A 78 -11.94 -22.24 -6.14
N GLN A 79 -12.07 -23.19 -5.22
CA GLN A 79 -13.18 -24.15 -5.18
C GLN A 79 -14.55 -23.50 -5.02
N GLN A 80 -14.63 -22.35 -4.33
CA GLN A 80 -15.87 -21.58 -4.20
C GLN A 80 -16.26 -20.83 -5.49
N ALA A 81 -15.29 -20.50 -6.34
CA ALA A 81 -15.52 -19.69 -7.54
C ALA A 81 -15.81 -20.51 -8.81
N VAL A 82 -15.56 -21.82 -8.79
CA VAL A 82 -15.75 -22.73 -9.93
C VAL A 82 -16.88 -23.73 -9.66
N GLU A 83 -17.66 -24.05 -10.69
CA GLU A 83 -18.76 -25.02 -10.59
C GLU A 83 -18.29 -26.47 -10.82
N ASP A 84 -17.29 -26.65 -11.67
CA ASP A 84 -16.73 -27.94 -12.08
C ASP A 84 -15.26 -28.08 -11.65
N GLU A 85 -14.74 -29.31 -11.65
CA GLU A 85 -13.31 -29.58 -11.45
C GLU A 85 -12.48 -28.88 -12.54
N GLN A 86 -11.60 -27.97 -12.12
CA GLN A 86 -10.66 -27.28 -13.02
C GLN A 86 -9.22 -27.59 -12.65
N ALA A 87 -8.38 -27.79 -13.67
CA ALA A 87 -6.93 -27.81 -13.47
C ALA A 87 -6.46 -26.43 -13.00
N PHE A 88 -5.49 -26.43 -12.09
CA PHE A 88 -4.88 -25.20 -11.59
C PHE A 88 -3.38 -25.40 -11.39
N VAL A 89 -2.67 -24.28 -11.41
CA VAL A 89 -1.26 -24.17 -11.06
C VAL A 89 -1.10 -23.37 -9.77
N VAL A 90 -0.05 -23.65 -9.02
CA VAL A 90 0.28 -23.00 -7.76
C VAL A 90 1.65 -22.36 -7.90
N MET A 91 1.74 -21.04 -7.71
CA MET A 91 2.99 -20.30 -7.89
C MET A 91 3.05 -19.05 -6.99
N PRO A 92 4.23 -18.46 -6.79
CA PRO A 92 4.35 -17.14 -6.16
C PRO A 92 3.56 -16.08 -6.93
N ALA A 93 2.85 -15.18 -6.23
CA ALA A 93 2.08 -14.12 -6.86
C ALA A 93 2.98 -13.18 -7.70
N ARG A 94 4.21 -12.93 -7.22
CA ARG A 94 5.22 -12.19 -7.97
C ARG A 94 5.52 -12.84 -9.32
N THR A 95 5.77 -14.15 -9.35
CA THR A 95 6.01 -14.90 -10.59
C THR A 95 4.80 -14.84 -11.52
N LEU A 96 3.58 -14.96 -11.01
CA LEU A 96 2.37 -14.77 -11.81
C LEU A 96 2.36 -13.39 -12.49
N PHE A 97 2.58 -12.33 -11.73
CA PHE A 97 2.56 -10.95 -12.22
C PHE A 97 3.66 -10.69 -13.26
N GLU A 98 4.86 -11.25 -13.07
CA GLU A 98 5.99 -11.15 -14.00
C GLU A 98 5.67 -11.84 -15.34
N MET A 99 5.04 -13.02 -15.30
CA MET A 99 4.68 -13.78 -16.50
C MET A 99 3.50 -13.18 -17.27
N THR A 100 2.62 -12.42 -16.61
CA THR A 100 1.40 -11.86 -17.21
C THR A 100 1.47 -10.34 -17.37
N LEU A 101 2.67 -9.78 -17.59
CA LEU A 101 2.82 -8.36 -17.89
C LEU A 101 2.01 -7.98 -19.14
N GLY A 102 1.14 -6.97 -19.03
CA GLY A 102 0.26 -6.54 -20.11
C GLY A 102 -1.17 -7.08 -20.01
N GLU A 103 -1.42 -8.09 -19.17
CA GLU A 103 -2.72 -8.68 -18.93
C GLU A 103 -3.46 -8.02 -17.76
N THR A 104 -4.79 -8.16 -17.75
CA THR A 104 -5.62 -7.78 -16.60
C THR A 104 -5.85 -9.03 -15.74
N LEU A 105 -5.62 -8.90 -14.43
CA LEU A 105 -5.75 -10.01 -13.48
C LEU A 105 -6.87 -9.73 -12.48
N PHE A 106 -7.49 -10.78 -11.95
CA PHE A 106 -8.55 -10.63 -10.94
C PHE A 106 -8.34 -11.58 -9.77
N LEU A 107 -8.01 -11.03 -8.61
CA LEU A 107 -7.88 -11.78 -7.36
C LEU A 107 -9.27 -12.11 -6.81
N ASN A 108 -9.52 -13.39 -6.52
CA ASN A 108 -10.76 -13.90 -5.94
C ASN A 108 -12.00 -13.53 -6.78
N ALA A 109 -11.90 -13.67 -8.11
CA ALA A 109 -13.01 -13.47 -9.02
C ALA A 109 -14.23 -14.33 -8.62
N LYS A 110 -15.44 -13.78 -8.77
CA LYS A 110 -16.74 -14.38 -8.36
C LYS A 110 -16.93 -14.58 -6.85
N LEU A 111 -15.97 -14.19 -6.00
CA LEU A 111 -16.14 -14.19 -4.56
C LEU A 111 -16.60 -12.81 -4.05
N PRO A 112 -17.17 -12.72 -2.83
CA PRO A 112 -17.70 -11.46 -2.28
C PRO A 112 -16.67 -10.33 -2.12
N THR A 113 -15.37 -10.67 -2.04
CA THR A 113 -14.29 -9.70 -1.92
C THR A 113 -13.13 -10.12 -2.82
N GLY A 114 -12.79 -9.24 -3.76
CA GLY A 114 -11.71 -9.43 -4.73
C GLY A 114 -11.15 -8.09 -5.20
N LYS A 115 -10.06 -8.14 -5.96
CA LYS A 115 -9.41 -6.94 -6.55
C LYS A 115 -9.00 -7.24 -7.98
N GLU A 116 -9.42 -6.36 -8.88
CA GLU A 116 -8.95 -6.34 -10.26
C GLU A 116 -7.62 -5.58 -10.34
N PHE A 117 -6.67 -6.07 -11.13
CA PHE A 117 -5.34 -5.49 -11.32
C PHE A 117 -5.15 -5.18 -12.80
N MET A 118 -5.05 -3.90 -13.12
CA MET A 118 -4.76 -3.41 -14.46
C MET A 118 -3.29 -3.64 -14.83
N PRO A 119 -2.95 -3.77 -16.12
CA PRO A 119 -1.57 -3.98 -16.56
C PRO A 119 -0.60 -2.95 -15.98
N ARG A 120 -1.02 -1.67 -15.97
CA ARG A 120 -0.23 -0.58 -15.39
C ARG A 120 -0.03 -0.81 -13.89
N GLU A 121 -1.08 -1.11 -13.13
CA GLU A 121 -0.97 -1.37 -11.69
C GLU A 121 0.03 -2.50 -11.39
N ILE A 122 0.00 -3.59 -12.17
CA ILE A 122 0.93 -4.72 -12.01
C ILE A 122 2.38 -4.27 -12.23
N SER A 123 2.65 -3.52 -13.30
CA SER A 123 3.97 -2.95 -13.55
C SER A 123 4.45 -2.07 -12.39
N LEU A 124 3.55 -1.30 -11.76
CA LEU A 124 3.90 -0.46 -10.61
C LEU A 124 4.15 -1.26 -9.34
N LEU A 125 3.43 -2.37 -9.15
CA LEU A 125 3.61 -3.25 -8.00
C LEU A 125 4.92 -4.05 -8.10
N LEU A 126 5.34 -4.41 -9.31
CA LEU A 126 6.57 -5.16 -9.57
C LEU A 126 7.83 -4.29 -9.65
N ALA A 127 7.69 -2.99 -9.93
CA ALA A 127 8.83 -2.09 -9.97
C ALA A 127 9.50 -2.06 -8.58
N GLU A 128 10.64 -2.74 -8.45
CA GLU A 128 11.45 -2.76 -7.22
C GLU A 128 11.96 -1.34 -6.86
N GLU A 129 11.90 -0.42 -7.82
CA GLU A 129 12.32 0.97 -7.73
C GLU A 129 11.38 1.83 -8.61
N GLY A 130 10.49 2.63 -8.00
CA GLY A 130 9.77 3.70 -8.72
C GLY A 130 8.34 3.39 -9.16
N SER A 131 7.40 3.46 -8.22
CA SER A 131 6.02 3.85 -8.51
C SER A 131 6.00 5.26 -9.16
N PRO A 132 5.10 5.57 -10.11
CA PRO A 132 4.97 6.85 -10.83
C PRO A 132 4.65 8.05 -9.94
N LEU A 133 4.69 7.88 -8.62
CA LEU A 133 4.67 8.94 -7.62
C LEU A 133 6.06 9.46 -7.24
N SER A 134 7.16 8.86 -7.73
CA SER A 134 8.51 9.37 -7.49
C SER A 134 8.99 10.27 -8.65
N THR A 135 8.37 11.44 -8.84
CA THR A 135 9.18 12.58 -9.28
C THR A 135 9.88 13.09 -8.03
N GLN A 136 11.02 12.49 -7.69
CA GLN A 136 11.86 13.01 -6.62
C GLN A 136 12.60 14.23 -7.18
N GLU A 137 11.95 15.40 -7.14
CA GLU A 137 12.68 16.66 -7.31
C GLU A 137 13.35 17.00 -5.99
N VAL A 138 14.68 16.85 -5.96
CA VAL A 138 15.47 17.55 -4.95
C VAL A 138 15.42 19.02 -5.34
N LEU A 139 14.59 19.79 -4.64
CA LEU A 139 14.65 21.25 -4.74
C LEU A 139 16.08 21.68 -4.46
N GLU A 140 16.77 22.20 -5.47
CA GLU A 140 18.12 22.73 -5.32
C GLU A 140 18.06 23.84 -4.26
N GLY A 141 18.87 23.70 -3.21
CA GLY A 141 18.88 24.63 -2.08
C GLY A 141 19.09 26.07 -2.56
N GLY A 142 18.04 26.88 -2.48
CA GLY A 142 18.06 28.28 -2.95
C GLY A 142 16.68 28.86 -3.24
N GLU A 143 15.67 28.03 -3.50
CA GLU A 143 14.31 28.51 -3.75
C GLU A 143 13.53 28.75 -2.45
N SER A 144 12.86 29.90 -2.37
CA SER A 144 12.08 30.31 -1.21
C SER A 144 10.67 29.71 -1.29
N LEU A 145 10.47 28.57 -0.65
CA LEU A 145 9.15 27.98 -0.49
C LEU A 145 8.37 28.68 0.63
N ILE A 146 7.09 28.92 0.40
CA ILE A 146 6.15 29.41 1.40
C ILE A 146 5.40 28.21 1.95
N LEU A 147 5.56 27.96 3.25
CA LEU A 147 4.83 26.93 3.97
C LEU A 147 3.76 27.55 4.87
N SER A 148 2.59 26.93 4.94
CA SER A 148 1.51 27.36 5.82
C SER A 148 0.71 26.16 6.35
N GLU A 149 -0.07 26.38 7.41
CA GLU A 149 -1.09 25.41 7.82
C GLU A 149 -2.13 25.20 6.72
N VAL A 150 -2.76 24.03 6.71
CA VAL A 150 -3.89 23.72 5.83
C VAL A 150 -5.17 24.14 6.53
N ALA A 151 -5.93 25.07 5.94
CA ALA A 151 -7.16 25.60 6.53
C ALA A 151 -8.25 24.52 6.70
N GLU A 152 -8.38 23.63 5.72
CA GLU A 152 -9.34 22.52 5.73
C GLU A 152 -8.60 21.21 5.38
N PRO A 153 -7.97 20.57 6.37
CA PRO A 153 -7.23 19.34 6.13
C PRO A 153 -8.14 18.19 5.67
N PRO A 154 -7.76 17.37 4.66
CA PRO A 154 -8.57 16.25 4.21
C PRO A 154 -8.68 15.17 5.30
N SER A 155 -9.83 15.13 5.97
CA SER A 155 -10.05 14.27 7.15
C SER A 155 -9.85 12.78 6.87
N GLN A 156 -10.39 12.27 5.76
CA GLN A 156 -10.22 10.86 5.37
C GLN A 156 -8.75 10.49 5.17
N MET A 157 -7.98 11.33 4.48
CA MET A 157 -6.54 11.11 4.28
C MET A 157 -5.80 11.08 5.63
N ILE A 158 -6.10 12.03 6.52
CA ILE A 158 -5.49 12.08 7.86
C ILE A 158 -5.80 10.81 8.65
N ASP A 159 -7.04 10.34 8.63
CA ASP A 159 -7.47 9.15 9.38
C ASP A 159 -6.80 7.87 8.82
N SER A 160 -6.77 7.71 7.49
CA SER A 160 -6.10 6.57 6.84
C SER A 160 -4.59 6.59 7.05
N LEU A 161 -3.92 7.74 6.90
CA LEU A 161 -2.49 7.88 7.19
C LEU A 161 -2.18 7.63 8.67
N THR A 162 -3.02 8.14 9.58
CA THR A 162 -2.90 7.87 11.02
C THR A 162 -3.00 6.37 11.32
N THR A 163 -3.89 5.66 10.63
CA THR A 163 -4.04 4.21 10.76
C THR A 163 -2.84 3.47 10.19
N LEU A 164 -2.32 3.90 9.03
CA LEU A 164 -1.09 3.38 8.43
C LEU A 164 0.10 3.53 9.39
N PHE A 165 0.36 4.75 9.87
CA PHE A 165 1.55 5.06 10.68
C PHE A 165 1.57 4.37 12.05
N LYS A 166 0.41 4.01 12.60
CA LYS A 166 0.34 3.15 13.80
C LYS A 166 0.98 1.77 13.58
N THR A 167 0.99 1.27 12.35
CA THR A 167 1.56 -0.04 11.99
C THR A 167 3.06 0.03 11.67
N ILE A 168 3.57 1.21 11.31
CA ILE A 168 4.95 1.44 10.90
C ILE A 168 5.76 1.97 12.08
N LYS A 169 6.37 1.06 12.86
CA LYS A 169 7.09 1.39 14.11
C LYS A 169 8.11 2.54 13.99
N PRO A 170 8.89 2.66 12.90
CA PRO A 170 9.83 3.76 12.73
C PRO A 170 9.20 5.16 12.74
N VAL A 171 7.93 5.32 12.36
CA VAL A 171 7.28 6.64 12.29
C VAL A 171 7.00 7.17 13.70
N LYS A 172 7.57 8.34 14.00
CA LYS A 172 7.39 9.06 15.26
C LYS A 172 6.27 10.08 15.18
N ARG A 173 6.34 10.94 14.16
CA ARG A 173 5.39 12.04 13.94
C ARG A 173 5.13 12.20 12.45
N ALA A 174 3.92 12.62 12.11
CA ALA A 174 3.60 13.07 10.77
C ALA A 174 2.83 14.39 10.81
N PHE A 175 3.09 15.22 9.82
CA PHE A 175 2.65 16.60 9.71
C PHE A 175 2.03 16.82 8.35
N LEU A 176 1.07 17.76 8.27
CA LEU A 176 0.46 18.17 7.01
C LEU A 176 0.50 19.69 6.94
N CYS A 177 1.06 20.21 5.86
CA CYS A 177 1.09 21.64 5.56
C CYS A 177 0.82 21.89 4.08
N ALA A 178 0.52 23.13 3.73
CA ALA A 178 0.48 23.60 2.35
C ALA A 178 1.84 24.18 1.98
N ILE A 179 2.29 23.94 0.74
CA ILE A 179 3.53 24.47 0.17
C ILE A 179 3.24 25.25 -1.11
N LYS A 180 3.93 26.37 -1.30
CA LYS A 180 3.87 27.20 -2.52
C LYS A 180 5.27 27.65 -2.93
N GLU A 181 5.51 27.72 -4.23
CA GLU A 181 6.75 28.29 -4.79
C GLU A 181 6.79 29.82 -4.74
N HIS A 182 5.65 30.47 -4.91
CA HIS A 182 5.49 31.92 -4.85
C HIS A 182 4.08 32.29 -4.34
N ALA A 183 3.89 33.54 -3.92
CA ALA A 183 2.66 33.97 -3.23
C ALA A 183 1.37 33.68 -4.02
N ASP A 184 1.43 33.83 -5.34
CA ASP A 184 0.31 33.66 -6.27
C ASP A 184 0.15 32.20 -6.78
N ALA A 185 1.07 31.30 -6.41
CA ALA A 185 0.98 29.90 -6.80
C ALA A 185 -0.19 29.20 -6.08
N GLN A 186 -0.74 28.19 -6.76
CA GLN A 186 -1.64 27.24 -6.10
C GLN A 186 -0.85 26.43 -5.06
N PRO A 187 -1.38 26.26 -3.84
CA PRO A 187 -0.72 25.45 -2.84
C PRO A 187 -0.83 23.96 -3.17
N ASN A 188 0.27 23.22 -3.02
CA ASN A 188 0.25 21.77 -2.95
C ASN A 188 0.20 21.31 -1.49
N LEU A 189 -0.28 20.11 -1.24
CA LEU A 189 -0.18 19.50 0.07
C LEU A 189 1.19 18.86 0.24
N LEU A 190 1.79 19.04 1.42
CA LEU A 190 3.05 18.44 1.82
C LEU A 190 2.85 17.61 3.10
N ILE A 191 3.15 16.31 3.03
CA ILE A 191 3.23 15.42 4.19
C ILE A 191 4.68 15.37 4.67
N GLY A 192 4.92 15.89 5.86
CA GLY A 192 6.21 15.75 6.55
C GLY A 192 6.19 14.51 7.44
N ILE A 193 7.17 13.62 7.30
CA ILE A 193 7.26 12.38 8.11
C ILE A 193 8.57 12.36 8.89
N GLU A 194 8.48 12.32 10.21
CA GLU A 194 9.62 12.04 11.09
C GLU A 194 9.64 10.54 11.41
N ALA A 195 10.67 9.85 10.93
CA ALA A 195 10.89 8.42 11.18
C ALA A 195 12.35 8.10 11.50
N ASP A 196 12.58 7.01 12.23
CA ASP A 196 13.91 6.44 12.47
C ASP A 196 14.35 5.55 11.28
N GLY A 197 15.56 5.75 10.75
CA GLY A 197 16.10 4.89 9.69
C GLY A 197 15.64 5.26 8.28
N GLU A 198 15.64 4.28 7.38
CA GLU A 198 15.28 4.45 5.96
C GLU A 198 13.78 4.78 5.82
N ILE A 199 13.49 5.77 4.98
CA ILE A 199 12.15 6.33 4.84
C ILE A 199 11.48 6.00 3.50
N GLU A 200 12.22 5.49 2.52
CA GLU A 200 11.71 5.29 1.16
C GLU A 200 10.43 4.43 1.14
N GLU A 201 10.45 3.28 1.81
CA GLU A 201 9.25 2.42 1.95
C GLU A 201 8.08 3.13 2.65
N ILE A 202 8.38 4.02 3.60
CA ILE A 202 7.37 4.78 4.35
C ILE A 202 6.75 5.85 3.46
N ILE A 203 7.58 6.56 2.66
CA ILE A 203 7.13 7.53 1.66
C ILE A 203 6.24 6.85 0.64
N HIS A 204 6.65 5.70 0.10
CA HIS A 204 5.85 4.94 -0.86
C HIS A 204 4.51 4.50 -0.26
N ALA A 205 4.52 3.93 0.95
CA ALA A 205 3.30 3.51 1.61
C ALA A 205 2.35 4.69 1.89
N ALA A 206 2.89 5.83 2.35
CA ALA A 206 2.12 7.04 2.61
C ALA A 206 1.56 7.65 1.32
N GLY A 207 2.36 7.70 0.25
CA GLY A 207 1.95 8.21 -1.06
C GLY A 207 0.76 7.44 -1.62
N ASN A 208 0.82 6.10 -1.60
CA ASN A 208 -0.30 5.27 -2.06
C ASN A 208 -1.58 5.56 -1.26
N VAL A 209 -1.49 5.63 0.07
CA VAL A 209 -2.67 5.92 0.92
C VAL A 209 -3.19 7.34 0.69
N ALA A 210 -2.32 8.32 0.49
CA ALA A 210 -2.71 9.69 0.25
C ALA A 210 -3.42 9.86 -1.10
N THR A 211 -2.83 9.37 -2.20
CA THR A 211 -3.46 9.40 -3.53
C THR A 211 -4.83 8.73 -3.54
N ASP A 212 -4.98 7.64 -2.80
CA ASP A 212 -6.22 6.88 -2.69
C ASP A 212 -7.34 7.56 -1.88
N THR A 213 -7.01 8.60 -1.12
CA THR A 213 -7.94 9.27 -0.19
C THR A 213 -8.14 10.75 -0.50
N LEU A 214 -7.34 11.32 -1.41
CA LEU A 214 -7.54 12.68 -1.88
C LEU A 214 -8.80 12.75 -2.76
N PRO A 215 -9.62 13.82 -2.63
CA PRO A 215 -10.83 13.99 -3.42
C PRO A 215 -10.58 14.39 -4.89
N GLY A 216 -9.32 14.58 -5.32
CA GLY A 216 -8.96 14.98 -6.68
C GLY A 216 -7.58 14.45 -7.08
N ASP A 217 -7.17 14.79 -8.31
CA ASP A 217 -5.93 14.30 -8.94
C ASP A 217 -4.70 15.20 -8.66
N GLU A 218 -4.79 16.10 -7.68
CA GLU A 218 -3.70 17.00 -7.33
C GLU A 218 -2.53 16.21 -6.72
N PRO A 219 -1.27 16.50 -7.13
CA PRO A 219 -0.11 15.82 -6.56
C PRO A 219 0.03 16.17 -5.08
N ILE A 220 0.55 15.21 -4.32
CA ILE A 220 0.92 15.41 -2.91
C ILE A 220 2.41 15.20 -2.74
N ASP A 221 3.07 16.19 -2.16
CA ASP A 221 4.48 16.14 -1.85
C ASP A 221 4.68 15.40 -0.52
N ILE A 222 5.76 14.62 -0.42
CA ILE A 222 6.11 13.90 0.82
C ILE A 222 7.60 14.09 1.08
N CYS A 223 7.95 14.47 2.31
CA CYS A 223 9.34 14.67 2.71
C CYS A 223 9.68 14.04 4.05
N GLN A 224 10.97 13.73 4.23
CA GLN A 224 11.50 13.38 5.54
C GLN A 224 11.68 14.63 6.39
N VAL A 225 11.19 14.58 7.63
CA VAL A 225 11.41 15.62 8.64
C VAL A 225 12.46 15.11 9.62
N ARG A 226 13.60 15.81 9.71
CA ARG A 226 14.66 15.49 10.68
C ARG A 226 14.75 16.57 11.75
N LYS A 227 14.72 16.14 13.01
CA LYS A 227 14.88 17.06 14.13
C LYS A 227 16.26 17.74 14.09
N GLY A 228 16.26 19.07 14.15
CA GLY A 228 17.47 19.90 14.15
C GLY A 228 17.99 20.28 12.76
N GLU A 229 17.40 19.73 11.70
CA GLU A 229 17.66 20.15 10.32
C GLU A 229 17.00 21.50 10.02
N GLN A 230 17.69 22.35 9.26
CA GLN A 230 17.20 23.67 8.87
C GLN A 230 16.20 23.58 7.70
N GLY A 231 15.60 24.71 7.32
CA GLY A 231 14.68 24.77 6.19
C GLY A 231 13.31 24.15 6.51
N ILE A 232 12.80 23.30 5.61
CA ILE A 232 11.45 22.70 5.69
C ILE A 232 11.28 21.93 7.01
N SER A 233 12.26 21.11 7.40
CA SER A 233 12.25 20.34 8.67
C SER A 233 12.09 21.25 9.90
N HIS A 234 12.80 22.39 9.94
CA HIS A 234 12.70 23.34 11.05
C HIS A 234 11.32 24.00 11.10
N PHE A 235 10.81 24.47 9.95
CA PHE A 235 9.50 25.09 9.89
C PHE A 235 8.40 24.13 10.36
N ILE A 236 8.37 22.92 9.81
CA ILE A 236 7.37 21.89 10.15
C ILE A 236 7.41 21.57 11.64
N THR A 237 8.61 21.32 12.20
CA THR A 237 8.72 20.88 13.60
C THR A 237 8.38 21.97 14.63
N GLU A 238 8.53 23.24 14.28
CA GLU A 238 8.27 24.38 15.19
C GLU A 238 6.87 25.00 15.00
N HIS A 239 6.30 24.95 13.79
CA HIS A 239 5.09 25.71 13.45
C HIS A 239 3.90 24.86 13.05
N ILE A 240 4.08 23.56 12.76
CA ILE A 240 2.99 22.69 12.31
C ILE A 240 2.68 21.67 13.41
N ALA A 241 1.42 21.61 13.83
CA ALA A 241 0.97 20.58 14.75
C ALA A 241 0.98 19.21 14.05
N PRO A 242 1.58 18.17 14.66
CA PRO A 242 1.53 16.84 14.07
C PRO A 242 0.10 16.30 14.09
N PHE A 243 -0.36 15.75 12.97
CA PHE A 243 -1.63 15.02 12.93
C PHE A 243 -1.49 13.60 13.48
N TYR A 244 -0.27 13.03 13.39
CA TYR A 244 0.09 11.76 14.00
C TYR A 244 1.28 11.97 14.93
N GLU A 245 1.18 11.43 16.15
CA GLU A 245 2.29 11.30 17.07
C GLU A 245 2.22 9.94 17.77
N ARG A 246 3.29 9.16 17.65
CA ARG A 246 3.39 7.85 18.29
C ARG A 246 3.40 8.04 19.80
N ARG A 247 2.35 7.55 20.47
CA ARG A 247 2.27 7.59 21.93
C ARG A 247 3.25 6.59 22.56
N TRP A 248 4.22 7.07 23.32
CA TRP A 248 5.07 6.25 24.18
C TRP A 248 4.31 5.90 25.49
N GLY A 249 3.23 5.12 25.35
CA GLY A 249 2.15 5.03 26.35
C GLY A 249 2.11 3.82 27.28
N GLY A 250 3.18 3.02 27.39
CA GLY A 250 3.21 1.83 28.27
C GLY A 250 4.39 1.75 29.25
N PHE A 251 5.58 2.23 28.88
CA PHE A 251 6.80 1.96 29.64
C PHE A 251 6.99 2.84 30.90
N LEU A 252 6.27 3.97 31.01
CA LEU A 252 6.40 4.89 32.16
C LEU A 252 5.46 4.59 33.34
N ARG A 253 4.56 3.61 33.24
CA ARG A 253 3.73 3.20 34.40
C ARG A 253 4.47 2.26 35.35
N ASP A 254 5.36 1.39 34.86
CA ASP A 254 6.05 0.41 35.72
C ASP A 254 7.22 1.01 36.55
N PHE A 255 7.87 2.08 36.08
CA PHE A 255 8.96 2.70 36.84
C PHE A 255 8.50 3.53 38.06
N LYS A 256 7.23 3.93 38.12
CA LYS A 256 6.67 4.65 39.29
C LYS A 256 6.01 3.74 40.34
N GLN A 257 5.80 2.45 40.04
CA GLN A 257 5.19 1.50 40.98
C GLN A 257 6.20 0.58 41.70
N ASN A 258 7.48 0.56 41.29
CA ASN A 258 8.48 -0.36 41.82
C ASN A 258 9.58 0.25 42.72
N ARG A 259 9.31 1.36 43.43
CA ARG A 259 10.21 1.82 44.52
C ARG A 259 9.46 1.98 45.83
N ILE A 260 9.58 0.92 46.63
CA ILE A 260 9.38 0.88 48.08
C ILE A 260 10.66 1.45 48.71
N ILE A 261 10.49 2.54 49.46
CA ILE A 261 11.43 3.21 50.39
C ILE A 261 12.68 3.84 49.75
#